data_AF-A0A352A358-F1
#
_entry.id   AF-A0A352A358-F1
#
_cell.length_a   1.000
_cell.length_b   1.000
_cell.length_c   1.000
_cell.angle_alpha   90.00
_cell.angle_beta   90.00
_cell.angle_gamma   90.00
#
_symmetry.space_group_name_H-M   'P 1'
#
loop_
_entity.id
_entity.type
_entity.pdbx_description
1 polymer ?
#
loop_
_entity_poly.entity_id
_entity_poly.type
_entity_poly.pdbx_seq_one_letter_code
_entity_poly.pdbx_strand_id
1 'polypeptide(L)' 'TRGACDNLGGKTATHIYDAGGRMTVKVDRNGVLTTYIYDIHRRLINQKTGQIQISYTYNGNENQLDRSNIRHRLKDVI' A
#
# COMPACT_ATOMS: atom_id res chain seq x y z
N THR A 1 22.10 -25.41 -31.10
CA THR A 1 21.91 -25.45 -29.63
C THR A 1 20.71 -24.61 -29.28
N ARG A 2 19.66 -25.21 -28.69
CA ARG A 2 18.42 -24.49 -28.33
C ARG A 2 18.72 -23.65 -27.09
N GLY A 3 19.13 -22.40 -27.30
CA GLY A 3 19.16 -21.39 -26.26
C GLY A 3 17.72 -21.01 -25.92
N ALA A 4 17.04 -21.88 -25.19
CA ALA A 4 15.92 -21.44 -24.39
C ALA A 4 16.51 -20.41 -23.44
N CYS A 5 16.34 -19.12 -23.77
CA CYS A 5 16.14 -18.15 -22.71
C CYS A 5 14.92 -18.70 -21.98
N ASP A 6 15.18 -19.38 -20.88
CA ASP A 6 14.34 -19.26 -19.72
C ASP A 6 13.85 -17.80 -19.74
N ASN A 7 12.58 -17.61 -20.09
CA ASN A 7 11.85 -16.48 -19.58
C ASN A 7 11.87 -16.69 -18.07
N LEU A 8 13.01 -16.37 -17.44
CA LEU A 8 13.15 -16.21 -16.02
C LEU A 8 12.22 -15.04 -15.77
N GLY A 9 10.95 -15.37 -15.54
CA GLY A 9 9.82 -14.46 -15.52
C GLY A 9 10.10 -13.46 -14.42
N GLY A 10 10.86 -12.43 -14.78
CA GLY A 10 11.46 -11.47 -13.90
C GLY A 10 10.31 -10.65 -13.39
N LYS A 11 9.67 -11.18 -12.34
CA LYS A 11 8.61 -10.48 -11.66
C LYS A 11 9.29 -9.31 -10.97
N THR A 12 9.32 -8.18 -11.65
CA THR A 12 9.92 -6.95 -11.16
C THR A 12 8.89 -6.26 -10.28
N ALA A 13 9.31 -5.83 -9.09
CA ALA A 13 8.50 -4.94 -8.28
C ALA A 13 8.86 -3.49 -8.61
N THR A 14 7.85 -2.65 -8.87
CA THR A 14 8.04 -1.23 -9.19
C THR A 14 7.68 -0.40 -7.97
N HIS A 15 8.52 0.56 -7.60
CA HIS A 15 8.27 1.49 -6.50
C HIS A 15 8.41 2.91 -7.03
N ILE A 16 7.41 3.75 -6.77
CA ILE A 16 7.41 5.17 -7.14
C ILE A 16 7.46 5.97 -5.86
N TYR A 17 8.30 7.00 -5.85
CA TYR A 17 8.51 7.89 -4.72
C TYR A 17 8.15 9.32 -5.09
N ASP A 18 7.59 10.05 -4.13
CA ASP A 18 7.43 11.50 -4.16
C ASP A 18 8.79 12.21 -4.03
N ALA A 19 8.84 13.52 -4.33
CA ALA A 19 10.04 14.36 -4.18
C ALA A 19 10.62 14.35 -2.76
N GLY A 20 9.79 14.08 -1.74
CA GLY A 20 10.23 13.88 -0.35
C GLY A 20 10.81 12.49 -0.04
N GLY A 21 11.00 11.61 -1.03
CA GLY A 21 11.53 10.25 -0.85
C GLY A 21 10.53 9.25 -0.24
N ARG A 22 9.24 9.60 -0.23
CA ARG A 22 8.17 8.76 0.32
C ARG A 22 7.54 7.92 -0.77
N MET A 23 7.32 6.63 -0.53
CA MET A 23 6.75 5.72 -1.52
C MET A 23 5.26 5.99 -1.75
N THR A 24 4.86 6.44 -2.93
CA THR A 24 3.45 6.72 -3.26
C THR A 24 2.77 5.55 -3.96
N VAL A 25 3.55 4.73 -4.69
CA VAL A 25 3.04 3.57 -5.42
C VAL A 25 4.00 2.41 -5.30
N LYS A 26 3.44 1.21 -5.13
CA LYS A 26 4.13 -0.06 -5.23
C LYS A 26 3.34 -0.97 -6.17
N VAL A 27 4.01 -1.56 -7.15
CA VAL A 27 3.49 -2.69 -7.92
C VAL A 27 4.31 -3.89 -7.50
N ASP A 28 3.65 -4.87 -6.87
CA ASP A 28 4.32 -6.11 -6.48
C ASP A 28 4.68 -6.96 -7.71
N ARG A 29 5.56 -7.93 -7.52
CA ARG A 29 5.95 -8.97 -8.49
C ARG A 29 4.76 -9.66 -9.15
N ASN A 30 3.64 -9.76 -8.44
CA ASN A 30 2.39 -10.34 -8.95
C ASN A 30 1.50 -9.34 -9.71
N GLY A 31 1.98 -8.12 -10.01
CA GLY A 31 1.22 -7.07 -10.68
C GLY A 31 0.21 -6.34 -9.78
N VAL A 32 0.23 -6.62 -8.47
CA VAL A 32 -0.72 -6.02 -7.53
C VAL A 32 -0.29 -4.58 -7.21
N LEU A 33 -1.16 -3.63 -7.55
CA LEU A 33 -0.98 -2.21 -7.28
C LEU A 33 -1.38 -1.87 -5.83
N THR A 34 -0.45 -1.27 -5.10
CA THR A 34 -0.66 -0.60 -3.82
C THR A 34 -0.33 0.89 -3.94
N THR A 35 -1.20 1.75 -3.44
CA THR A 35 -1.01 3.20 -3.38
C THR A 35 -1.04 3.69 -1.94
N TYR A 36 -0.25 4.72 -1.67
CA TYR A 36 -0.04 5.29 -0.34
C TYR A 36 -0.24 6.81 -0.39
N ILE A 37 -1.04 7.34 0.54
CA ILE A 37 -1.28 8.78 0.70
C ILE A 37 -0.79 9.20 2.07
N TYR A 38 -0.04 10.31 2.10
CA TYR A 38 0.55 10.84 3.31
C TYR A 38 -0.03 12.22 3.64
N ASP A 39 -0.12 12.51 4.92
CA ASP A 39 -0.41 13.83 5.45
C ASP A 39 0.82 14.76 5.35
N ILE A 40 0.62 16.06 5.63
CA ILE A 40 1.69 17.08 5.68
C ILE A 40 2.81 16.70 6.65
N HIS A 41 2.51 15.96 7.72
CA HIS A 41 3.49 15.45 8.69
C HIS A 41 4.20 14.17 8.22
N ARG A 42 4.09 13.78 6.94
CA ARG A 42 4.68 12.56 6.35
C ARG A 42 4.16 11.24 6.96
N ARG A 43 2.99 11.27 7.58
CA ARG A 43 2.33 10.07 8.13
C ARG A 43 1.38 9.45 7.12
N LEU A 44 1.32 8.12 7.04
CA LEU A 44 0.46 7.40 6.09
C LEU A 44 -1.00 7.50 6.54
N ILE A 45 -1.86 8.16 5.77
CA ILE A 45 -3.29 8.30 6.08
C ILE A 45 -4.20 7.39 5.25
N ASN A 46 -3.70 6.87 4.13
CA ASN A 46 -4.45 5.93 3.30
C ASN A 46 -3.51 4.94 2.60
N GLN A 47 -3.86 3.66 2.66
CA GLN A 47 -3.25 2.60 1.88
C GLN A 47 -4.33 1.86 1.11
N LYS A 48 -4.18 1.79 -0.22
CA LYS A 48 -5.10 1.04 -1.09
C LYS A 48 -4.34 -0.02 -1.87
N THR A 49 -4.67 -1.29 -1.67
CA THR A 49 -4.14 -2.45 -2.39
C THR A 49 -5.26 -3.10 -3.17
N GLY A 50 -5.28 -2.92 -4.49
CA GLY A 50 -6.38 -3.36 -5.34
C GLY A 50 -7.73 -2.76 -4.88
N GLN A 51 -8.67 -3.62 -4.48
CA GLN A 51 -9.96 -3.19 -3.94
C GLN A 51 -9.92 -2.86 -2.45
N ILE A 52 -8.94 -3.37 -1.71
CA ILE A 52 -8.84 -3.18 -0.26
C ILE A 52 -8.27 -1.78 0.02
N GLN A 53 -8.92 -1.05 0.91
CA GLN A 53 -8.47 0.26 1.35
C GLN A 53 -8.49 0.32 2.87
N ILE A 54 -7.41 0.83 3.44
CA ILE A 54 -7.21 1.03 4.87
C ILE A 54 -6.90 2.51 5.07
N SER A 55 -7.68 3.15 5.93
CA SER A 55 -7.46 4.55 6.31
C SER A 55 -6.91 4.63 7.72
N TYR A 56 -6.04 5.61 7.95
CA TYR A 56 -5.43 5.87 9.25
C TYR A 56 -5.74 7.29 9.68
N THR A 57 -6.18 7.44 10.93
CA THR A 57 -6.39 8.73 11.58
C THR A 57 -5.41 8.87 12.73
N TYR A 58 -4.88 10.08 12.91
CA TYR A 58 -3.93 10.42 13.96
C TYR A 58 -4.47 11.61 14.73
N ASN A 59 -4.41 11.57 16.06
CA ASN A 59 -4.62 12.79 16.85
C ASN A 59 -3.40 13.71 16.71
N GLY A 60 -3.59 14.99 17.05
CA GLY A 60 -2.53 16.00 17.09
C GLY A 60 -1.36 15.66 18.02
N ASN A 61 -1.44 14.57 18.78
CA ASN A 61 -0.45 14.08 19.72
C ASN A 61 0.40 12.93 19.13
N GLU A 62 0.36 12.77 17.81
CA GLU A 62 1.15 11.81 17.03
C GLU A 62 0.85 10.33 17.29
N ASN A 63 -0.14 10.02 18.14
CA ASN A 63 -0.55 8.65 18.39
C ASN A 63 -1.61 8.20 17.36
N GLN A 64 -1.51 6.93 16.95
CA GLN A 64 -2.44 6.35 15.99
C GLN A 64 -3.79 6.10 16.66
N LEU A 65 -4.83 6.84 16.26
CA LEU A 65 -6.14 6.80 16.91
C LEU A 65 -6.98 5.60 16.45
N ASP A 66 -6.99 5.32 15.16
CA ASP A 66 -7.82 4.25 14.61
C ASP A 66 -7.21 3.69 13.32
N ARG A 67 -7.26 2.36 13.18
CA ARG A 67 -6.95 1.63 11.94
C ARG A 67 -8.27 1.12 11.37
N SER A 68 -8.94 1.94 10.59
CA SER A 68 -10.20 1.55 9.96
C SER A 68 -9.89 0.72 8.71
N ASN A 69 -9.82 -0.61 8.87
CA ASN A 69 -9.89 -1.52 7.73
C ASN A 69 -11.36 -1.60 7.30
N ILE A 70 -11.73 -0.92 6.21
CA ILE A 70 -13.13 -0.82 5.76
C ILE A 70 -13.63 -2.15 5.13
N ARG A 71 -13.11 -3.32 5.54
CA ARG A 71 -13.45 -4.61 4.94
C ARG A 71 -13.60 -5.84 5.83
N HIS A 72 -13.69 -5.73 7.16
CA HIS A 72 -14.35 -6.77 7.98
C HIS A 72 -14.43 -6.35 9.46
N ARG A 73 -15.35 -5.44 9.79
CA ARG A 73 -16.00 -5.56 11.09
C ARG A 73 -17.32 -6.23 10.79
N LEU A 74 -17.32 -7.57 10.85
CA LEU A 74 -18.55 -8.29 11.19
C LEU A 74 -19.14 -7.52 12.37
N LYS A 75 -20.36 -7.05 12.18
CA LYS A 75 -21.18 -6.57 13.29
C LYS A 75 -21.49 -7.80 14.13
N ASP A 76 -20.52 -8.26 14.91
CA ASP A 76 -20.84 -8.95 16.14
C ASP A 76 -21.23 -7.87 17.14
N VAL A 77 -22.36 -8.10 17.84
CA VAL A 77 -23.07 -7.23 18.82
C VAL A 77 -24.12 -6.34 18.12
N ILE A 78 -25.44 -6.60 18.12
CA ILE A 78 -26.37 -7.51 18.83
C ILE A 78 -27.43 -7.95 17.81
#